data_AF-A0A8J3A569-F1
#
_entry.id   AF-A0A8J3A569-F1
#
_cell.length_a   1.000
_cell.length_b   1.000
_cell.length_c   1.000
_cell.angle_alpha   90.00
_cell.angle_beta   90.00
_cell.angle_gamma   90.00
#
_symmetry.space_group_name_H-M   'P 1'
#
loop_
_entity.id
_entity.type
_entity.pdbx_description
1 polymer ?
#
loop_
_entity_poly.entity_id
_entity_poly.type
_entity_poly.pdbx_seq_one_letter_code
_entity_poly.pdbx_strand_id
1 'polypeptide(L)'
;MTARKAEGFNVNAACDAAGVSRSAFYAWLERPAGPTEAEWDEAHLTNQIRDIHAASDGTYGEPRITAELVARGGWSTASAPPG
;
A
#
# COMPACT_ATOMS: atom_id res chain seq x y z
N MET A 1 -6.72 7.83 30.96
CA MET A 1 -5.53 8.45 30.35
C MET A 1 -6.01 9.33 29.20
N THR A 2 -6.36 10.57 29.51
CA THR A 2 -6.97 11.52 28.56
C THR A 2 -5.90 12.08 27.65
N ALA A 3 -6.03 11.84 26.34
CA ALA A 3 -5.19 12.47 25.34
C ALA A 3 -5.32 13.99 25.49
N ARG A 4 -4.24 14.64 25.90
CA ARG A 4 -4.16 16.10 26.02
C ARG A 4 -4.16 16.65 24.59
N LYS A 5 -5.34 17.04 24.09
CA LYS A 5 -5.43 17.80 22.83
C LYS A 5 -4.59 19.06 23.01
N ALA A 6 -3.48 19.15 22.29
CA ALA A 6 -2.58 20.29 22.33
C ALA A 6 -3.27 21.47 21.64
N GLU A 7 -3.94 22.30 22.42
CA GLU A 7 -4.45 23.58 21.97
C GLU A 7 -3.27 24.44 21.52
N GLY A 8 -3.17 24.72 20.21
CA GLY A 8 -2.18 25.63 19.63
C GLY A 8 -1.02 25.02 18.86
N PHE A 9 -1.08 23.76 18.43
CA PHE A 9 -0.02 23.23 17.54
C PHE A 9 -0.10 23.89 16.16
N ASN A 10 0.96 24.62 15.77
CA ASN A 10 1.03 25.24 14.46
C ASN A 10 1.25 24.15 13.40
N VAL A 11 0.16 23.72 12.76
CA VAL A 11 0.16 22.71 11.69
C VAL A 11 1.15 23.07 10.58
N ASN A 12 1.39 24.35 10.30
CA ASN A 12 2.37 24.75 9.29
C ASN A 12 3.78 24.34 9.72
N ALA A 13 4.20 24.71 10.94
CA ALA A 13 5.53 24.35 11.45
C ALA A 13 5.72 22.83 11.54
N ALA A 14 4.66 22.09 11.86
CA ALA A 14 4.66 20.64 11.88
C ALA A 14 4.85 20.03 10.48
N CYS A 15 4.09 20.52 9.50
CA CYS A 15 4.16 20.09 8.11
C CYS A 15 5.53 20.42 7.50
N ASP A 16 6.07 21.61 7.76
CA ASP A 16 7.39 22.03 7.30
C ASP A 16 8.50 21.14 7.89
N ALA A 17 8.44 20.87 9.20
CA ALA A 17 9.40 19.97 9.86
C ALA A 17 9.30 18.52 9.36
N ALA A 18 8.10 18.05 9.01
CA ALA A 18 7.86 16.73 8.45
C ALA A 18 8.09 16.65 6.92
N GLY A 19 8.34 17.78 6.25
CA GLY A 19 8.51 17.84 4.80
C GLY A 19 7.24 17.50 4.00
N VAL A 20 6.06 17.64 4.59
CA VAL A 20 4.77 17.35 3.93
C VAL A 20 4.01 18.65 3.67
N SER A 21 3.20 18.67 2.62
CA SER A 21 2.29 19.80 2.41
C SER A 21 1.13 19.76 3.41
N ARG A 22 0.57 20.92 3.72
CA ARG A 22 -0.64 21.03 4.55
C ARG A 22 -1.83 20.31 3.94
N SER A 23 -1.96 20.36 2.61
CA SER A 23 -3.00 19.65 1.89
C SER A 23 -2.83 18.13 2.02
N ALA A 24 -1.60 17.61 1.98
CA ALA A 24 -1.33 16.19 2.23
C ALA A 24 -1.65 15.79 3.68
N PHE A 25 -1.32 16.65 4.67
CA PHE A 25 -1.66 16.41 6.07
C PHE A 25 -3.17 16.32 6.30
N TYR A 26 -3.94 17.27 5.79
CA TYR A 26 -5.40 17.22 5.92
C TYR A 26 -6.03 16.10 5.10
N ALA A 27 -5.53 15.83 3.89
CA ALA A 27 -5.97 14.69 3.10
C ALA A 27 -5.74 13.37 3.86
N TRP A 28 -4.59 13.22 4.54
CA TRP A 28 -4.32 12.06 5.37
C TRP A 28 -5.27 11.97 6.58
N LEU A 29 -5.60 13.09 7.23
CA LEU A 29 -6.58 13.12 8.33
C LEU A 29 -8.00 12.76 7.88
N GLU A 30 -8.36 13.07 6.63
CA GLU A 30 -9.67 12.76 6.04
C GLU A 30 -9.76 11.32 5.51
N ARG A 31 -8.65 10.58 5.44
CA ARG A 31 -8.69 9.18 4.99
C ARG A 31 -9.50 8.34 5.99
N PRO A 32 -10.35 7.42 5.52
CA PRO A 32 -11.04 6.47 6.37
C PRO A 32 -10.05 5.72 7.26
N ALA A 33 -10.46 5.39 8.49
CA ALA A 33 -9.66 4.56 9.38
C ALA A 33 -9.64 3.11 8.85
N GLY A 34 -8.63 2.79 8.04
CA GLY A 34 -8.41 1.44 7.51
C GLY A 34 -7.85 1.45 6.08
N PRO A 35 -7.41 0.28 5.58
CA PRO A 35 -6.97 0.16 4.20
C PRO A 35 -8.16 0.35 3.25
N THR A 36 -7.91 1.05 2.16
CA THR A 36 -8.79 1.11 0.99
C THR A 36 -8.91 -0.26 0.33
N GLU A 37 -9.94 -0.45 -0.48
CA GLU A 37 -10.11 -1.68 -1.28
C GLU A 37 -8.87 -1.95 -2.15
N ALA A 38 -8.30 -0.92 -2.78
CA ALA A 38 -7.07 -1.04 -3.56
C ALA A 38 -5.87 -1.51 -2.72
N GLU A 39 -5.71 -1.00 -1.48
CA GLU A 39 -4.65 -1.45 -0.57
C GLU A 39 -4.86 -2.91 -0.12
N TRP A 40 -6.11 -3.36 0.01
CA TRP A 40 -6.42 -4.77 0.26
C TRP A 40 -6.10 -5.67 -0.94
N ASP A 41 -6.44 -5.22 -2.15
CA ASP A 41 -6.13 -5.94 -3.38
C ASP A 41 -4.63 -6.07 -3.59
N GLU A 42 -3.86 -4.99 -3.35
CA GLU A 42 -2.40 -5.01 -3.40
C GLU A 42 -1.79 -5.96 -2.36
N ALA A 43 -2.32 -5.96 -1.13
CA ALA A 43 -1.90 -6.88 -0.08
C ALA A 43 -2.20 -8.34 -0.46
N HIS A 44 -3.36 -8.61 -1.05
CA HIS A 44 -3.75 -9.93 -1.51
C HIS A 44 -2.84 -10.41 -2.65
N LEU A 45 -2.58 -9.55 -3.64
CA LEU A 45 -1.67 -9.81 -4.75
C LEU A 45 -0.25 -10.12 -4.25
N THR A 46 0.25 -9.31 -3.32
CA THR A 46 1.57 -9.50 -2.70
C THR A 46 1.68 -10.84 -1.98
N ASN A 47 0.63 -11.25 -1.26
CA ASN A 47 0.61 -12.55 -0.58
C ASN A 47 0.65 -13.70 -1.59
N GLN A 48 -0.10 -13.64 -2.68
CA GLN A 48 -0.03 -14.67 -3.73
C GLN A 48 1.37 -14.80 -4.35
N ILE A 49 2.04 -13.67 -4.60
CA ILE A 49 3.43 -13.65 -5.09
C ILE A 49 4.36 -14.36 -4.10
N ARG A 50 4.23 -14.06 -2.80
CA ARG A 50 5.03 -14.70 -1.74
C ARG A 50 4.77 -16.20 -1.65
N ASP A 51 3.51 -16.60 -1.74
CA ASP A 51 3.12 -18.02 -1.69
C ASP A 51 3.69 -18.80 -2.87
N ILE A 52 3.65 -18.24 -4.09
CA ILE A 52 4.25 -18.84 -5.28
C ILE A 52 5.77 -18.96 -5.12
N HIS A 53 6.43 -17.88 -4.67
CA HIS A 53 7.87 -17.88 -4.48
C HIS A 53 8.30 -18.91 -3.44
N ALA A 54 7.61 -18.98 -2.30
CA ALA A 54 7.85 -19.96 -1.25
C ALA A 54 7.59 -21.40 -1.72
N ALA A 55 6.50 -21.64 -2.46
CA ALA A 55 6.20 -22.96 -3.01
C ALA A 55 7.22 -23.44 -4.06
N SER A 56 7.98 -22.52 -4.64
CA SER A 56 9.09 -22.80 -5.57
C SER A 56 10.47 -22.91 -4.90
N ASP A 57 10.53 -22.92 -3.56
CA ASP A 57 11.76 -22.84 -2.77
C ASP A 57 12.63 -21.61 -3.14
N GLY A 58 11.98 -20.52 -3.54
CA GLY A 58 12.65 -19.30 -3.99
C GLY A 58 13.33 -19.40 -5.36
N THR A 59 13.14 -20.51 -6.08
CA THR A 59 13.80 -20.75 -7.37
C THR A 59 13.13 -19.98 -8.51
N TYR A 60 11.85 -19.63 -8.36
CA TYR A 60 11.14 -18.87 -9.38
C TYR A 60 11.47 -17.38 -9.27
N GLY A 61 12.00 -16.84 -10.36
CA GLY A 61 12.08 -15.40 -10.58
C GLY A 61 10.78 -14.81 -11.15
N GLU A 62 10.77 -13.49 -11.33
CA GLU A 62 9.62 -12.70 -11.76
C GLU A 62 8.83 -13.33 -12.93
N PRO A 63 9.44 -13.79 -14.05
CA PRO A 63 8.65 -14.27 -15.18
C PRO A 63 7.80 -15.50 -14.87
N ARG A 64 8.31 -16.41 -14.02
CA ARG A 64 7.59 -17.63 -13.62
C ARG A 64 6.55 -17.34 -12.57
N ILE A 65 6.84 -16.44 -11.64
CA ILE A 65 5.86 -15.98 -10.64
C ILE A 65 4.70 -15.30 -11.36
N THR A 66 4.97 -14.39 -12.30
CA THR A 66 3.98 -13.70 -13.13
C THR A 66 3.10 -14.69 -13.90
N ALA A 67 3.70 -15.68 -14.58
CA ALA A 67 2.96 -16.69 -15.31
C ALA A 67 2.01 -17.51 -14.40
N GLU A 68 2.50 -17.92 -13.23
CA GLU A 68 1.73 -18.67 -12.24
C GLU A 68 0.62 -17.81 -11.62
N LEU A 69 0.89 -16.52 -11.36
CA LEU A 69 -0.06 -15.57 -10.80
C LEU A 69 -1.23 -15.31 -11.76
N VAL A 70 -0.95 -15.20 -13.07
CA VAL A 70 -1.97 -15.11 -14.12
C VAL A 70 -2.74 -16.43 -14.24
N ALA A 71 -2.06 -17.58 -14.18
CA ALA A 71 -2.72 -18.89 -14.25
C ALA A 71 -3.70 -19.12 -13.09
N ARG A 72 -3.40 -18.56 -11.91
CA ARG A 72 -4.28 -18.62 -10.72
C ARG A 72 -5.39 -17.57 -10.74
N GLY A 73 -5.42 -16.68 -11.73
CA GLY A 73 -6.37 -15.56 -11.80
C GLY A 73 -6.10 -14.45 -10.80
N GLY A 74 -4.94 -14.49 -10.11
CA GLY A 74 -4.53 -13.47 -9.14
C GLY A 74 -4.07 -12.17 -9.78
N TRP A 75 -3.80 -12.18 -11.08
CA TRP A 75 -3.44 -10.99 -11.84
C TRP A 75 -4.05 -11.02 -13.25
N SER A 76 -4.64 -9.90 -13.65
CA SER A 76 -5.11 -9.64 -15.02
C SER A 76 -4.16 -8.66 -15.72
N THR A 77 -3.64 -9.04 -16.88
CA THR A 77 -2.84 -8.15 -17.74
C THR A 77 -3.63 -6.97 -18.29
N ALA A 78 -4.97 -6.98 -18.20
CA ALA A 78 -5.81 -5.83 -18.57
C ALA A 78 -5.78 -4.69 -17.54
N SER A 79 -5.28 -4.95 -16.32
CA SER A 79 -5.21 -3.98 -15.21
C SER A 79 -3.77 -3.50 -14.91
N ALA A 80 -2.77 -3.96 -15.67
CA ALA A 80 -1.38 -3.58 -15.42
C ALA A 80 -1.14 -2.10 -15.80
N PRO A 81 -0.56 -1.27 -14.91
CA PRO A 81 -0.13 0.07 -15.31
C PRO A 81 0.95 -0.06 -16.41
N PRO A 82 0.88 0.70 -17.51
CA PRO A 82 1.97 0.74 -18.47
C PRO A 82 3.24 1.21 -17.75
N GLY A 83 4.33 0.47 -17.94
CA GLY A 83 5.63 0.75 -17.33
C GLY A 83 6.26 2.07 -17.76
#